data_AF-A0A934A1P7-F1
#
_entry.id   AF-A0A934A1P7-F1
#
_cell.length_a   1.000
_cell.length_b   1.000
_cell.length_c   1.000
_cell.angle_alpha   90.00
_cell.angle_beta   90.00
_cell.angle_gamma   90.00
#
_symmetry.space_group_name_H-M   'P 1'
#
loop_
_entity.id
_entity.type
_entity.pdbx_description
1 polymer ?
#
loop_
_entity_poly.entity_id
_entity_poly.type
_entity_poly.pdbx_seq_one_letter_code
_entity_poly.pdbx_strand_id
1 'polypeptide(L)'
;MVALALSGLLVASCIPVDAFLIGRLTSALIWCRLGWAACFLAIAWMMGRSRSRHDERLLGLLAIVVTYGFTVAIVLISGRAFDLYLHWVIIIPYALILLTRGDPLLSAANATTFALTAPWLLSELPDVSLTIAMASAGPMVAVLALIAGFFRRMRAAEEHLEHERQRVEEAERRNLLSHRMALVGRLAAGVAHEINNPLACVRSNVDQLRRRVREADSDLRDPEVAEMLEDTLEGVLRIQQTVASLKDFARGEPGEPGPCEVPPVVEDCLRLGTARLRELCPVAAEFPAEPVLAAASPR
;
A
#
# COMPACT_ATOMS: atom_id res chain seq x y z
N MET A 1 10.05 -18.08 0.33
CA MET A 1 11.34 -18.09 -0.42
C MET A 1 12.54 -18.29 0.51
N VAL A 2 12.96 -17.31 1.31
CA VAL A 2 14.16 -17.40 2.19
C VAL A 2 14.15 -18.65 3.09
N ALA A 3 13.01 -18.93 3.69
CA ALA A 3 12.75 -20.12 4.49
C ALA A 3 13.07 -21.46 3.80
N LEU A 4 12.52 -21.69 2.60
CA LEU A 4 12.73 -22.91 1.83
C LEU A 4 14.18 -23.05 1.34
N ALA A 5 14.81 -21.93 0.99
CA ALA A 5 16.22 -21.92 0.60
C ALA A 5 17.13 -22.31 1.78
N LEU A 6 16.85 -21.80 2.99
CA LEU A 6 17.54 -22.18 4.22
C LEU A 6 17.32 -23.65 4.57
N SER A 7 16.11 -24.18 4.37
CA SER A 7 15.83 -25.61 4.56
C SER A 7 16.65 -26.49 3.62
N GLY A 8 16.80 -26.12 2.35
CA GLY A 8 17.66 -26.84 1.40
C GLY A 8 19.15 -26.84 1.80
N LEU A 9 19.65 -25.69 2.27
CA LEU A 9 21.02 -25.58 2.80
C LEU A 9 21.21 -26.43 4.06
N LEU A 10 20.22 -26.46 4.94
CA LEU A 10 20.24 -27.25 6.16
C LEU A 10 20.27 -28.76 5.85
N VAL A 11 19.47 -29.23 4.88
CA VAL A 11 19.49 -30.62 4.38
C VAL A 11 20.88 -31.04 3.90
N ALA A 12 21.54 -30.18 3.12
CA ALA A 12 22.90 -30.44 2.62
C ALA A 12 23.95 -30.40 3.75
N SER A 13 23.77 -29.53 4.73
CA SER A 13 24.70 -29.37 5.86
C SER A 13 24.77 -30.58 6.79
N CYS A 14 23.82 -31.51 6.73
CA CYS A 14 23.90 -32.73 7.54
C CYS A 14 24.78 -33.82 6.93
N ILE A 15 25.25 -33.73 5.69
CA ILE A 15 26.10 -34.77 5.08
C ILE A 15 27.31 -35.18 5.96
N PRO A 16 28.01 -34.26 6.66
CA PRO A 16 29.06 -34.60 7.62
C PRO A 16 28.53 -35.32 8.88
N VAL A 17 27.30 -34.99 9.29
CA VAL A 17 26.58 -35.64 10.40
C VAL A 17 26.22 -37.08 10.02
N ASP A 18 25.83 -37.31 8.76
CA ASP A 18 25.63 -38.64 8.18
C ASP A 18 26.90 -39.49 8.29
N ALA A 19 28.06 -38.89 7.98
CA ALA A 19 29.36 -39.57 8.07
C ALA A 19 29.69 -40.00 9.49
N PHE A 20 29.40 -39.13 10.45
CA PHE A 20 29.69 -39.34 11.86
C PHE A 20 28.75 -40.37 12.51
N LEU A 21 27.45 -40.30 12.21
CA LEU A 21 26.45 -41.17 12.84
C LEU A 21 26.38 -42.57 12.20
N ILE A 22 26.47 -42.67 10.88
CA ILE A 22 26.32 -43.95 10.17
C ILE A 22 27.66 -44.69 10.11
N GLY A 23 28.78 -43.98 10.26
CA GLY A 23 30.14 -44.51 10.19
C GLY A 23 30.58 -44.94 8.78
N ARG A 24 29.67 -44.91 7.79
CA ARG A 24 29.94 -45.15 6.36
C ARG A 24 29.06 -44.25 5.50
N LEU A 25 29.66 -43.45 4.63
CA LEU A 25 28.95 -42.69 3.59
C LEU A 25 28.81 -43.55 2.33
N THR A 26 27.58 -43.92 1.96
CA THR A 26 27.32 -44.50 0.64
C THR A 26 27.09 -43.37 -0.37
N SER A 27 27.56 -43.56 -1.61
CA SER A 27 27.33 -42.61 -2.70
C SER A 27 25.84 -42.34 -2.91
N ALA A 28 24.99 -43.37 -2.74
CA ALA A 28 23.54 -43.27 -2.82
C ALA A 28 22.95 -42.27 -1.79
N LEU A 29 23.44 -42.24 -0.55
CA LEU A 29 22.93 -41.35 0.49
C LEU A 29 23.28 -39.89 0.21
N ILE A 30 24.51 -39.64 -0.27
CA ILE A 30 24.97 -38.30 -0.66
C ILE A 30 24.12 -37.77 -1.83
N TRP A 31 23.93 -38.58 -2.87
CA TRP A 31 23.11 -38.18 -4.02
C TRP A 31 21.65 -37.95 -3.65
N CYS A 32 21.10 -38.74 -2.73
CA CYS A 32 19.76 -38.57 -2.19
C CYS A 32 19.60 -37.22 -1.46
N ARG A 33 20.56 -36.87 -0.58
CA ARG A 33 20.63 -35.58 0.13
C ARG A 33 20.78 -34.39 -0.81
N LEU A 34 21.68 -34.47 -1.78
CA LEU A 34 21.89 -33.41 -2.77
C LEU A 34 20.65 -33.22 -3.67
N GLY A 35 20.01 -34.31 -4.09
CA GLY A 35 18.75 -34.27 -4.83
C GLY A 35 17.64 -33.57 -4.04
N TRP A 36 17.52 -33.89 -2.75
CA TRP A 36 16.56 -33.24 -1.87
C TRP A 36 16.83 -31.73 -1.73
N ALA A 37 18.08 -31.34 -1.46
CA ALA A 37 18.46 -29.93 -1.38
C ALA A 37 18.18 -29.17 -2.70
N ALA A 38 18.47 -29.80 -3.86
CA ALA A 38 18.20 -29.23 -5.17
C ALA A 38 16.70 -29.02 -5.44
N CYS A 39 15.85 -29.99 -5.10
CA CYS A 39 14.40 -29.85 -5.20
C CYS A 39 13.90 -28.68 -4.35
N PHE A 40 14.43 -28.51 -3.14
CA PHE A 40 14.07 -27.41 -2.25
C PHE A 40 14.47 -26.04 -2.78
N LEU A 41 15.68 -25.91 -3.33
CA LEU A 41 16.13 -24.68 -3.98
C LEU A 41 15.28 -24.35 -5.21
N ALA A 42 14.92 -25.35 -6.03
CA ALA A 42 14.04 -25.19 -7.18
C ALA A 42 12.64 -24.71 -6.75
N ILE A 43 12.06 -25.33 -5.73
CA ILE A 43 10.75 -24.92 -5.19
C ILE A 43 10.83 -23.51 -4.59
N ALA A 44 11.89 -23.19 -3.84
CA ALA A 44 12.09 -21.85 -3.27
C ALA A 44 12.18 -20.76 -4.35
N TRP A 45 12.89 -21.06 -5.44
CA TRP A 45 13.04 -20.18 -6.60
C TRP A 45 11.73 -19.99 -7.36
N MET A 46 10.99 -21.08 -7.62
CA MET A 46 9.66 -21.01 -8.25
C MET A 46 8.67 -20.22 -7.38
N MET A 47 8.71 -20.40 -6.06
CA MET A 47 7.85 -19.69 -5.12
C MET A 47 8.16 -18.19 -5.07
N GLY A 48 9.41 -17.79 -5.35
CA GLY A 48 9.79 -16.38 -5.49
C GLY A 48 9.30 -15.72 -6.78
N ARG A 49 8.97 -16.52 -7.80
CA ARG A 49 8.38 -16.04 -9.08
C ARG A 49 6.86 -16.17 -9.14
N SER A 50 6.26 -16.88 -8.19
CA SER A 50 4.81 -17.05 -8.15
C SER A 50 4.10 -15.71 -7.88
N ARG A 51 3.05 -15.44 -8.65
CA ARG A 51 2.16 -14.28 -8.45
C ARG A 51 0.78 -14.68 -7.91
N SER A 52 0.45 -15.98 -7.94
CA SER A 52 -0.86 -16.49 -7.53
C SER A 52 -0.76 -17.25 -6.21
N ARG A 53 -1.72 -17.00 -5.31
CA ARG A 53 -1.85 -17.78 -4.07
C ARG A 53 -2.10 -19.27 -4.32
N HIS A 54 -2.71 -19.64 -5.45
CA HIS A 54 -2.92 -21.04 -5.80
C HIS A 54 -1.60 -21.75 -6.14
N ASP A 55 -0.72 -21.10 -6.91
CA ASP A 55 0.58 -21.66 -7.28
C ASP A 55 1.50 -21.78 -6.06
N GLU A 56 1.45 -20.81 -5.14
CA GLU A 56 2.17 -20.91 -3.86
C GLU A 56 1.71 -22.10 -3.02
N ARG A 57 0.41 -22.41 -3.00
CA ARG A 57 -0.13 -23.58 -2.30
C ARG A 57 0.32 -24.89 -2.93
N LEU A 58 0.25 -24.99 -4.25
CA LEU A 58 0.68 -26.19 -4.99
C LEU A 58 2.18 -26.47 -4.75
N LEU A 59 3.02 -25.43 -4.79
CA LEU A 59 4.44 -25.54 -4.49
C LEU A 59 4.70 -25.93 -3.03
N GLY A 60 3.88 -25.44 -2.09
CA GLY A 60 3.91 -25.86 -0.69
C GLY A 60 3.57 -27.34 -0.50
N LEU A 61 2.52 -27.83 -1.15
CA LEU A 61 2.16 -29.26 -1.14
C LEU A 61 3.26 -30.12 -1.77
N LEU A 62 3.82 -29.67 -2.89
CA LEU A 62 4.93 -30.36 -3.54
C LEU A 62 6.15 -30.47 -2.62
N ALA A 63 6.47 -29.40 -1.87
CA ALA A 63 7.57 -29.41 -0.92
C ALA A 63 7.36 -30.44 0.21
N ILE A 64 6.12 -30.60 0.68
CA ILE A 64 5.75 -31.64 1.65
C ILE A 64 6.00 -33.02 1.05
N VAL A 65 5.45 -33.31 -0.13
CA VAL A 65 5.62 -34.61 -0.81
C VAL A 65 7.09 -34.95 -1.02
N VAL A 66 7.88 -34.00 -1.53
CA VAL A 66 9.33 -34.13 -1.74
C VAL A 66 10.03 -34.47 -0.42
N THR A 67 9.72 -33.74 0.65
CA THR A 67 10.31 -33.95 1.98
C THR A 67 10.10 -35.36 2.50
N TYR A 68 8.87 -35.85 2.50
CA TYR A 68 8.57 -37.19 2.99
C TYR A 68 9.13 -38.27 2.05
N GLY A 69 9.08 -38.07 0.74
CA GLY A 69 9.64 -38.99 -0.24
C GLY A 69 11.14 -39.21 -0.04
N PHE A 70 11.91 -38.13 0.11
CA PHE A 70 13.35 -38.22 0.39
C PHE A 70 13.65 -38.78 1.79
N THR A 71 12.82 -38.46 2.79
CA THR A 71 12.94 -39.05 4.13
C THR A 71 12.82 -40.57 4.08
N VAL A 72 11.79 -41.10 3.40
CA VAL A 72 11.58 -42.54 3.21
C VAL A 72 12.72 -43.15 2.39
N ALA A 73 13.16 -42.50 1.31
CA ALA A 73 14.27 -43.00 0.49
C ALA A 73 15.57 -43.13 1.30
N ILE A 74 15.87 -42.16 2.17
CA ILE A 74 17.04 -42.20 3.06
C ILE A 74 16.94 -43.38 4.05
N VAL A 75 15.76 -43.63 4.63
CA VAL A 75 15.52 -44.78 5.53
C VAL A 75 15.77 -46.11 4.81
N LEU A 76 15.28 -46.24 3.57
CA LEU A 76 15.44 -47.46 2.78
C LEU A 76 16.90 -47.69 2.36
N ILE A 77 17.62 -46.63 1.96
CA ILE A 77 19.02 -46.71 1.52
C ILE A 77 19.97 -47.00 2.68
N SER A 78 19.71 -46.43 3.86
CA SER A 78 20.62 -46.56 4.99
C SER A 78 20.63 -47.98 5.58
N GLY A 79 19.55 -48.76 5.40
CA GLY A 79 19.41 -50.14 5.92
C GLY A 79 19.46 -50.23 7.46
N ARG A 80 19.66 -49.10 8.14
CA ARG A 80 19.64 -48.89 9.58
C ARG A 80 18.52 -47.91 9.85
N ALA A 81 17.38 -48.43 10.26
CA ALA A 81 16.21 -47.62 10.54
C ALA A 81 16.34 -46.80 11.85
N PHE A 82 17.45 -46.87 12.60
CA PHE A 82 17.36 -46.63 14.06
C PHE A 82 18.38 -45.76 14.76
N ASP A 83 19.39 -45.21 14.08
CA ASP A 83 20.25 -44.25 14.75
C ASP A 83 19.55 -42.88 14.86
N LEU A 84 19.92 -42.13 15.91
CA LEU A 84 19.53 -40.77 16.31
C LEU A 84 19.26 -39.78 15.14
N TYR A 85 19.87 -40.09 14.00
CA TYR A 85 19.71 -39.55 12.66
C TYR A 85 18.27 -39.26 12.21
N LEU A 86 17.34 -40.20 12.42
CA LEU A 86 15.99 -40.12 11.88
C LEU A 86 15.15 -38.99 12.49
N HIS A 87 15.41 -38.70 13.76
CA HIS A 87 14.72 -37.67 14.54
C HIS A 87 15.03 -36.27 14.00
N TRP A 88 16.24 -36.07 13.44
CA TRP A 88 16.62 -34.80 12.81
C TRP A 88 16.03 -34.62 11.40
N VAL A 89 15.83 -35.72 10.67
CA VAL A 89 15.21 -35.67 9.32
C VAL A 89 13.72 -35.30 9.41
N ILE A 90 13.05 -35.64 10.51
CA ILE A 90 11.67 -35.24 10.84
C ILE A 90 11.55 -33.74 11.18
N ILE A 91 12.62 -33.05 11.56
CA ILE A 91 12.59 -31.62 11.93
C ILE A 91 12.33 -30.73 10.70
N ILE A 92 12.79 -31.16 9.53
CA ILE A 92 12.68 -30.38 8.28
C ILE A 92 11.21 -30.16 7.87
N PRO A 93 10.31 -31.17 7.90
CA PRO A 93 8.89 -30.95 7.66
C PRO A 93 8.22 -30.08 8.76
N TYR A 94 8.65 -30.18 10.02
CA TYR A 94 8.16 -29.30 11.10
C TYR A 94 8.59 -27.83 10.91
N ALA A 95 9.82 -27.59 10.46
CA ALA A 95 10.28 -26.26 10.06
C ALA A 95 9.46 -25.74 8.87
N LEU A 96 9.07 -26.62 7.94
CA LEU A 96 8.20 -26.26 6.81
C LEU A 96 6.80 -25.79 7.26
N ILE A 97 6.14 -26.49 8.22
CA ILE A 97 4.83 -26.08 8.80
C ILE A 97 4.86 -24.64 9.33
N LEU A 98 5.95 -24.25 9.98
CA LEU A 98 6.06 -22.94 10.60
C LEU A 98 6.35 -21.83 9.58
N LEU A 99 6.81 -22.21 8.39
CA LEU A 99 7.28 -21.31 7.34
C LEU A 99 6.28 -21.16 6.18
N THR A 100 5.27 -22.02 6.06
CA THR A 100 4.22 -22.02 5.01
C THR A 100 3.20 -20.88 5.11
N ARG A 101 3.62 -19.68 5.51
CA ARG A 101 2.83 -18.43 5.41
C ARG A 101 1.46 -18.43 6.12
N GLY A 102 1.24 -19.26 7.14
CA GLY A 102 -0.01 -19.24 7.91
C GLY A 102 -1.22 -19.77 7.13
N ASP A 103 -0.99 -20.51 6.03
CA ASP A 103 -2.08 -21.21 5.35
C ASP A 103 -2.51 -22.43 6.18
N PRO A 104 -3.76 -22.46 6.70
CA PRO A 104 -4.23 -23.54 7.55
C PRO A 104 -4.30 -24.88 6.81
N LEU A 105 -4.51 -24.87 5.49
CA LEU A 105 -4.64 -26.09 4.70
C LEU A 105 -3.28 -26.78 4.50
N LEU A 106 -2.21 -26.01 4.28
CA LEU A 106 -0.85 -26.55 4.22
C LEU A 106 -0.39 -27.07 5.58
N SER A 107 -0.74 -26.36 6.65
CA SER A 107 -0.44 -26.76 8.03
C SER A 107 -1.14 -28.09 8.37
N ALA A 108 -2.43 -28.21 8.02
CA ALA A 108 -3.21 -29.42 8.21
C ALA A 108 -2.67 -30.59 7.38
N ALA A 109 -2.37 -30.37 6.08
CA ALA A 109 -1.83 -31.41 5.21
C ALA A 109 -0.51 -31.99 5.74
N ASN A 110 0.39 -31.13 6.23
CA ASN A 110 1.65 -31.60 6.79
C ASN A 110 1.45 -32.32 8.14
N ALA A 111 0.59 -31.78 9.02
CA ALA A 111 0.25 -32.44 10.29
C ALA A 111 -0.36 -33.84 10.07
N THR A 112 -1.25 -33.98 9.10
CA THR A 112 -1.84 -35.27 8.71
C THR A 112 -0.79 -36.22 8.16
N THR A 113 0.09 -35.75 7.27
CA THR A 113 1.16 -36.57 6.70
C THR A 113 2.11 -37.07 7.80
N PHE A 114 2.43 -36.22 8.77
CA PHE A 114 3.21 -36.60 9.94
C PHE A 114 2.50 -37.65 10.81
N ALA A 115 1.23 -37.41 11.15
CA ALA A 115 0.45 -38.32 11.99
C ALA A 115 0.31 -39.72 11.38
N LEU A 116 0.30 -39.83 10.05
CA LEU A 116 0.23 -41.10 9.34
C LEU A 116 1.60 -41.81 9.23
N THR A 117 2.69 -41.06 9.10
CA THR A 117 4.03 -41.63 8.88
C THR A 117 4.78 -41.90 10.18
N ALA A 118 4.55 -41.10 11.22
CA ALA A 118 5.25 -41.21 12.50
C ALA A 118 5.04 -42.57 13.20
N PRO A 119 3.83 -43.17 13.27
CA PRO A 119 3.65 -44.44 13.96
C PRO A 119 4.43 -45.59 13.33
N TRP A 120 4.45 -45.68 11.99
CA TRP A 120 5.24 -46.66 11.25
C TRP A 120 6.74 -46.47 11.50
N LEU A 121 7.16 -45.21 11.58
CA LEU A 121 8.56 -44.87 11.86
C LEU A 121 8.97 -45.21 13.30
N LEU A 122 8.05 -45.04 14.25
CA LEU A 122 8.28 -45.28 15.68
C LEU A 122 8.17 -46.76 16.04
N SER A 123 7.31 -47.55 15.37
CA SER A 123 7.07 -48.98 15.68
C SER A 123 8.30 -49.87 15.44
N GLU A 124 9.20 -49.37 14.64
CA GLU A 124 10.42 -50.05 14.22
C GLU A 124 11.54 -49.77 15.27
N LEU A 125 11.48 -48.65 16.03
CA LEU A 125 12.56 -48.19 16.92
C LEU A 125 12.79 -49.13 18.12
N PRO A 126 14.06 -49.39 18.51
CA PRO A 126 14.35 -50.02 19.80
C PRO A 126 13.95 -49.08 20.96
N ASP A 127 13.56 -49.65 22.10
CA ASP A 127 12.98 -48.90 23.25
C ASP A 127 13.81 -47.70 23.72
N VAL A 128 15.16 -47.82 23.67
CA VAL A 128 16.08 -46.74 24.05
C VAL A 128 16.04 -45.57 23.05
N SER A 129 15.92 -45.86 21.75
CA SER A 129 15.77 -44.82 20.72
C SER A 129 14.41 -44.13 20.84
N LEU A 130 13.35 -44.88 21.17
CA LEU A 130 12.02 -44.33 21.41
C LEU A 130 12.00 -43.40 22.62
N THR A 131 12.71 -43.73 23.70
CA THR A 131 12.79 -42.85 24.89
C THR A 131 13.53 -41.55 24.59
N ILE A 132 14.62 -41.59 23.82
CA ILE A 132 15.35 -40.38 23.39
C ILE A 132 14.49 -39.54 22.43
N ALA A 133 13.70 -40.18 21.56
CA ALA A 133 12.72 -39.51 20.69
C ALA A 133 11.71 -38.69 21.50
N MET A 134 11.08 -39.32 22.48
CA MET A 134 10.06 -38.69 23.31
C MET A 134 10.66 -37.59 24.19
N ALA A 135 11.87 -37.79 24.72
CA ALA A 135 12.56 -36.80 25.54
C ALA A 135 12.98 -35.55 24.73
N SER A 136 13.33 -35.70 23.46
CA SER A 136 13.73 -34.58 22.59
C SER A 136 12.55 -33.86 21.91
N ALA A 137 11.38 -34.47 21.85
CA ALA A 137 10.17 -33.89 21.25
C ALA A 137 9.66 -32.62 21.98
N GLY A 138 9.69 -32.60 23.32
CA GLY A 138 9.24 -31.47 24.11
C GLY A 138 10.03 -30.18 23.86
N PRO A 139 11.37 -30.18 24.01
CA PRO A 139 12.22 -29.05 23.66
C PRO A 139 12.06 -28.62 22.20
N MET A 140 11.85 -29.58 21.29
CA MET A 140 11.64 -29.28 19.87
C MET A 140 10.35 -28.49 19.64
N VAL A 141 9.23 -28.94 20.19
CA VAL A 141 7.95 -28.23 20.11
C VAL A 141 8.08 -26.82 20.70
N ALA A 142 8.83 -26.66 21.79
CA ALA A 142 9.07 -25.37 22.41
C ALA A 142 9.87 -24.41 21.50
N VAL A 143 10.99 -24.87 20.91
CA VAL A 143 11.80 -24.06 19.98
C VAL A 143 10.98 -23.67 18.75
N LEU A 144 10.22 -24.60 18.20
CA LEU A 144 9.34 -24.36 17.06
C LEU A 144 8.24 -23.34 17.38
N ALA A 145 7.63 -23.41 18.56
CA ALA A 145 6.64 -22.44 19.02
C ALA A 145 7.24 -21.04 19.21
N LEU A 146 8.47 -20.95 19.73
CA LEU A 146 9.20 -19.68 19.87
C LEU A 146 9.50 -19.05 18.51
N ILE A 147 10.01 -19.85 17.56
CA ILE A 147 10.26 -19.40 16.18
C ILE A 147 8.96 -18.95 15.51
N ALA A 148 7.86 -19.71 15.66
CA ALA A 148 6.54 -19.31 15.16
C ALA A 148 6.10 -17.95 15.73
N GLY A 149 6.22 -17.78 17.05
CA GLY A 149 5.87 -16.56 17.75
C GLY A 149 6.70 -15.38 17.26
N PHE A 150 8.01 -15.58 17.07
CA PHE A 150 8.92 -14.57 16.53
C PHE A 150 8.53 -14.15 15.11
N PHE A 151 8.27 -15.10 14.20
CA PHE A 151 7.83 -14.78 12.84
C PHE A 151 6.48 -14.05 12.82
N ARG A 152 5.52 -14.43 13.67
CA ARG A 152 4.24 -13.71 13.78
C ARG A 152 4.45 -12.26 14.22
N ARG A 153 5.29 -12.03 15.23
CA ARG A 153 5.62 -10.68 15.71
C ARG A 153 6.34 -9.85 14.66
N MET A 154 7.28 -10.46 13.93
CA MET A 154 8.03 -9.78 12.87
C MET A 154 7.09 -9.31 11.76
N ARG A 155 6.14 -10.15 11.33
CA ARG A 155 5.13 -9.75 10.33
C ARG A 155 4.21 -8.65 10.82
N ALA A 156 3.71 -8.77 12.05
CA ALA A 156 2.87 -7.73 12.64
C ALA A 156 3.63 -6.39 12.74
N ALA A 157 4.92 -6.42 13.05
CA ALA A 157 5.77 -5.23 13.06
C ALA A 157 5.99 -4.65 11.65
N GLU A 158 6.19 -5.50 10.65
CA GLU A 158 6.33 -5.09 9.25
C GLU A 158 5.06 -4.41 8.73
N GLU A 159 3.89 -5.01 8.94
CA GLU A 159 2.59 -4.43 8.59
C GLU A 159 2.36 -3.09 9.32
N HIS A 160 2.76 -3.01 10.60
CA HIS A 160 2.65 -1.76 11.36
C HIS A 160 3.53 -0.65 10.79
N LEU A 161 4.79 -0.97 10.43
CA LEU A 161 5.71 -0.02 9.81
C LEU A 161 5.23 0.45 8.44
N GLU A 162 4.65 -0.44 7.64
CA GLU A 162 4.05 -0.07 6.34
C GLU A 162 2.87 0.89 6.53
N HIS A 163 1.99 0.61 7.50
CA HIS A 163 0.89 1.51 7.83
C HIS A 163 1.36 2.87 8.36
N GLU A 164 2.38 2.92 9.21
CA GLU A 164 2.96 4.17 9.68
C GLU A 164 3.59 4.98 8.53
N ARG A 165 4.32 4.32 7.63
CA ARG A 165 4.89 4.96 6.43
C ARG A 165 3.81 5.60 5.57
N GLN A 166 2.74 4.87 5.27
CA GLN A 166 1.61 5.40 4.49
C GLN A 166 0.98 6.63 5.17
N ARG A 167 0.81 6.59 6.49
CA ARG A 167 0.30 7.73 7.26
C ARG A 167 1.20 8.96 7.18
N VAL A 168 2.51 8.77 7.29
CA VAL A 168 3.50 9.86 7.18
C VAL A 168 3.49 10.44 5.77
N GLU A 169 3.53 9.62 4.73
CA GLU A 169 3.48 10.07 3.33
C GLU A 169 2.21 10.87 3.03
N GLU A 170 1.05 10.44 3.55
CA GLU A 170 -0.20 11.16 3.36
C GLU A 170 -0.22 12.50 4.11
N ALA A 171 0.33 12.54 5.33
CA ALA A 171 0.48 13.78 6.10
C ALA A 171 1.44 14.77 5.41
N GLU A 172 2.57 14.31 4.88
CA GLU A 172 3.50 15.13 4.10
C GLU A 172 2.83 15.70 2.85
N ARG A 173 2.07 14.87 2.12
CA ARG A 173 1.34 15.32 0.93
C ARG A 173 0.32 16.41 1.27
N ARG A 174 -0.41 16.27 2.38
CA ARG A 174 -1.35 17.29 2.88
C ARG A 174 -0.62 18.57 3.29
N ASN A 175 0.51 18.45 3.99
CA ASN A 175 1.33 19.61 4.37
C ASN A 175 1.89 20.36 3.17
N LEU A 176 2.40 19.64 2.15
CA LEU A 176 2.88 20.25 0.92
C LEU A 176 1.77 20.98 0.16
N LEU A 177 0.56 20.39 0.10
CA LEU A 177 -0.59 21.04 -0.51
C LEU A 177 -0.98 22.32 0.26
N SER A 178 -1.07 22.25 1.58
CA SER A 178 -1.36 23.40 2.44
C SER A 178 -0.31 24.50 2.27
N HIS A 179 0.98 24.15 2.25
CA HIS A 179 2.05 25.13 2.05
C HIS A 179 1.98 25.80 0.67
N ARG A 180 1.67 25.04 -0.38
CA ARG A 180 1.44 25.59 -1.73
C ARG A 180 0.25 26.54 -1.75
N MET A 181 -0.87 26.16 -1.14
CA MET A 181 -2.06 27.02 -1.09
C MET A 181 -1.80 28.30 -0.30
N ALA A 182 -1.07 28.23 0.83
CA ALA A 182 -0.67 29.41 1.59
C ALA A 182 0.27 30.33 0.78
N LEU A 183 1.19 29.75 -0.02
CA LEU A 183 2.07 30.53 -0.90
C LEU A 183 1.29 31.21 -2.02
N VAL A 184 0.40 30.48 -2.69
CA VAL A 184 -0.55 31.04 -3.68
C VAL A 184 -1.37 32.15 -3.04
N GLY A 185 -1.85 31.93 -1.81
CA GLY A 185 -2.48 32.91 -0.93
C GLY A 185 -1.79 34.26 -0.86
N ARG A 186 -0.54 34.21 -0.37
CA ARG A 186 0.29 35.42 -0.20
C ARG A 186 0.58 36.10 -1.53
N LEU A 187 0.91 35.33 -2.58
CA LEU A 187 1.21 35.88 -3.89
C LEU A 187 -0.01 36.53 -4.53
N ALA A 188 -1.18 35.88 -4.49
CA ALA A 188 -2.39 36.44 -5.07
C ALA A 188 -2.86 37.70 -4.31
N ALA A 189 -2.72 37.75 -2.99
CA ALA A 189 -3.02 38.96 -2.23
C ALA A 189 -2.10 40.15 -2.60
N GLY A 190 -0.80 39.89 -2.80
CA GLY A 190 0.16 40.91 -3.26
C GLY A 190 -0.14 41.39 -4.68
N VAL A 191 -0.29 40.45 -5.63
CA VAL A 191 -0.63 40.74 -7.02
C VAL A 191 -1.98 41.48 -7.12
N ALA A 192 -2.97 41.08 -6.31
CA ALA A 192 -4.27 41.76 -6.29
C ALA A 192 -4.17 43.21 -5.81
N HIS A 193 -3.30 43.50 -4.85
CA HIS A 193 -3.07 44.86 -4.40
C HIS A 193 -2.38 45.69 -5.48
N GLU A 194 -1.36 45.13 -6.13
CA GLU A 194 -0.62 45.81 -7.20
C GLU A 194 -1.43 46.04 -8.48
N ILE A 195 -2.37 45.14 -8.83
CA ILE A 195 -3.26 45.31 -9.99
C ILE A 195 -4.40 46.29 -9.68
N ASN A 196 -4.96 46.26 -8.48
CA ASN A 196 -6.06 47.17 -8.13
C ASN A 196 -5.64 48.65 -8.14
N ASN A 197 -4.38 48.94 -7.82
CA ASN A 197 -3.86 50.31 -7.83
C ASN A 197 -3.95 51.00 -9.21
N PRO A 198 -3.36 50.49 -10.30
CA PRO A 198 -3.47 51.10 -11.63
C PRO A 198 -4.91 51.05 -12.16
N LEU A 199 -5.70 50.01 -11.86
CA LEU A 199 -7.11 49.97 -12.26
C LEU A 199 -7.94 51.09 -11.63
N ALA A 200 -7.66 51.45 -10.37
CA ALA A 200 -8.30 52.59 -9.74
C ALA A 200 -7.95 53.91 -10.45
N CYS A 201 -6.71 54.08 -10.90
CA CYS A 201 -6.30 55.23 -11.72
C CYS A 201 -7.00 55.25 -13.08
N VAL A 202 -7.05 54.12 -13.79
CA VAL A 202 -7.75 54.02 -15.09
C VAL A 202 -9.23 54.36 -14.91
N ARG A 203 -9.90 53.78 -13.91
CA ARG A 203 -11.31 54.08 -13.60
C ARG A 203 -11.53 55.57 -13.34
N SER A 204 -10.67 56.19 -12.55
CA SER A 204 -10.76 57.63 -12.25
C SER A 204 -10.62 58.49 -13.51
N ASN A 205 -9.70 58.13 -14.41
CA ASN A 205 -9.49 58.85 -15.67
C ASN A 205 -10.71 58.70 -16.60
N VAL A 206 -11.25 57.48 -16.71
CA VAL A 206 -12.45 57.19 -17.53
C VAL A 206 -13.67 57.93 -16.97
N ASP A 207 -13.89 57.92 -15.66
CA ASP A 207 -14.99 58.67 -15.02
C ASP A 207 -14.86 60.19 -15.26
N GLN A 208 -13.63 60.72 -15.21
CA GLN A 208 -13.37 62.14 -15.48
C GLN A 208 -13.61 62.50 -16.95
N LEU A 209 -13.18 61.65 -17.88
CA LEU A 209 -13.45 61.81 -19.31
C LEU A 209 -14.95 61.73 -19.60
N ARG A 210 -15.65 60.74 -19.03
CA ARG A 210 -17.11 60.60 -19.16
C ARG A 210 -17.84 61.86 -18.68
N ARG A 211 -17.40 62.44 -17.55
CA ARG A 211 -18.00 63.69 -17.04
C ARG A 211 -17.78 64.84 -18.02
N ARG A 212 -16.55 65.01 -18.54
CA ARG A 212 -16.22 66.06 -19.52
C ARG A 212 -17.00 65.92 -20.82
N VAL A 213 -17.18 64.70 -21.34
CA VAL A 213 -18.00 64.44 -22.54
C VAL A 213 -19.48 64.76 -22.28
N ARG A 214 -19.99 64.48 -21.08
CA ARG A 214 -21.36 64.87 -20.68
C ARG A 214 -21.51 66.39 -20.49
N GLU A 215 -20.47 67.10 -20.09
CA GLU A 215 -20.50 68.55 -19.89
C GLU A 215 -20.20 69.36 -21.17
N ALA A 216 -19.75 68.71 -22.25
CA ALA A 216 -19.42 69.36 -23.53
C ALA A 216 -20.67 69.82 -24.31
N ASP A 217 -20.52 70.92 -25.06
CA ASP A 217 -21.52 71.48 -25.97
C ASP A 217 -21.97 70.45 -27.03
N SER A 218 -23.20 70.58 -27.54
CA SER A 218 -23.83 69.57 -28.39
C SER A 218 -23.06 69.23 -29.67
N ASP A 219 -22.27 70.17 -30.21
CA ASP A 219 -21.46 69.98 -31.42
C ASP A 219 -20.16 69.18 -31.18
N LEU A 220 -19.79 68.96 -29.91
CA LEU A 220 -18.57 68.23 -29.49
C LEU A 220 -18.88 66.87 -28.82
N ARG A 221 -20.17 66.52 -28.65
CA ARG A 221 -20.59 65.21 -28.14
C ARG A 221 -20.56 64.19 -29.26
N ASP A 222 -19.45 63.48 -29.38
CA ASP A 222 -19.38 62.28 -30.18
C ASP A 222 -19.98 61.08 -29.40
N PRO A 223 -21.10 60.50 -29.85
CA PRO A 223 -21.70 59.34 -29.19
C PRO A 223 -20.79 58.11 -29.20
N GLU A 224 -19.90 57.96 -30.20
CA GLU A 224 -18.96 56.83 -30.29
C GLU A 224 -17.93 56.89 -29.14
N VAL A 225 -17.46 58.10 -28.79
CA VAL A 225 -16.55 58.31 -27.65
C VAL A 225 -17.22 58.00 -26.31
N ALA A 226 -18.51 58.29 -26.17
CA ALA A 226 -19.26 57.97 -24.96
C ALA A 226 -19.41 56.44 -24.78
N GLU A 227 -19.72 55.72 -25.87
CA GLU A 227 -19.81 54.26 -25.89
C GLU A 227 -18.46 53.60 -25.56
N MET A 228 -17.37 54.05 -26.20
CA MET A 228 -16.00 53.55 -25.91
C MET A 228 -15.60 53.72 -24.44
N LEU A 229 -16.02 54.82 -23.78
CA LEU A 229 -15.77 55.06 -22.36
C LEU A 229 -16.58 54.13 -21.46
N GLU A 230 -17.83 53.80 -21.83
CA GLU A 230 -18.66 52.84 -21.10
C GLU A 230 -18.09 51.42 -21.20
N ASP A 231 -17.71 50.99 -22.41
CA ASP A 231 -17.04 49.70 -22.64
C ASP A 231 -15.73 49.56 -21.85
N THR A 232 -14.93 50.63 -21.82
CA THR A 232 -13.67 50.65 -21.07
C THR A 232 -13.92 50.55 -19.57
N LEU A 233 -14.95 51.24 -19.06
CA LEU A 233 -15.32 51.19 -17.64
C LEU A 233 -15.81 49.79 -17.26
N GLU A 234 -16.62 49.15 -18.11
CA GLU A 234 -17.08 47.77 -17.93
C GLU A 234 -15.90 46.80 -17.87
N GLY A 235 -14.95 46.91 -18.81
CA GLY A 235 -13.72 46.12 -18.83
C GLY A 235 -12.91 46.25 -17.54
N VAL A 236 -12.73 47.47 -17.03
CA VAL A 236 -12.02 47.73 -15.76
C VAL A 236 -12.74 47.09 -14.57
N LEU A 237 -14.06 47.22 -14.49
CA LEU A 237 -14.86 46.61 -13.42
C LEU A 237 -14.76 45.07 -13.43
N ARG A 238 -14.75 44.48 -14.62
CA ARG A 238 -14.61 43.03 -14.80
C ARG A 238 -13.24 42.53 -14.34
N ILE A 239 -12.16 43.27 -14.60
CA ILE A 239 -10.81 42.93 -14.11
C ILE A 239 -10.78 43.05 -12.58
N GLN A 240 -11.35 44.11 -12.00
CA GLN A 240 -11.42 44.29 -10.54
C GLN A 240 -12.16 43.13 -9.86
N GLN A 241 -13.28 42.67 -10.43
CA GLN A 241 -14.01 41.50 -9.94
C GLN A 241 -13.16 40.22 -10.01
N THR A 242 -12.49 39.98 -11.14
CA THR A 242 -11.64 38.79 -11.33
C THR A 242 -10.51 38.73 -10.30
N VAL A 243 -9.86 39.88 -10.07
CA VAL A 243 -8.77 40.01 -9.09
C VAL A 243 -9.27 39.84 -7.65
N ALA A 244 -10.48 40.34 -7.34
CA ALA A 244 -11.11 40.12 -6.04
C ALA A 244 -11.41 38.63 -5.78
N SER A 245 -11.99 37.93 -6.76
CA SER A 245 -12.26 36.49 -6.66
C SER A 245 -10.98 35.68 -6.47
N LEU A 246 -9.89 36.04 -7.15
CA LEU A 246 -8.59 35.39 -6.97
C LEU A 246 -8.04 35.61 -5.55
N LYS A 247 -8.15 36.82 -5.00
CA LYS A 247 -7.74 37.14 -3.63
C LYS A 247 -8.55 36.36 -2.59
N ASP A 248 -9.86 36.22 -2.81
CA ASP A 248 -10.74 35.49 -1.90
C ASP A 248 -10.44 33.99 -1.91
N PHE A 249 -10.21 33.40 -3.09
CA PHE A 249 -9.74 32.02 -3.23
C PHE A 249 -8.40 31.79 -2.50
N ALA A 250 -7.47 32.73 -2.63
CA ALA A 250 -6.13 32.60 -2.08
C ALA A 250 -6.10 32.79 -0.55
N ARG A 251 -7.09 33.49 0.03
CA ARG A 251 -7.19 33.71 1.49
C ARG A 251 -7.82 32.55 2.26
N GLY A 252 -8.32 31.52 1.60
CA GLY A 252 -9.05 30.42 2.23
C GLY A 252 -8.18 29.62 3.20
N GLU A 253 -8.27 29.92 4.49
CA GLU A 253 -8.08 28.90 5.53
C GLU A 253 -9.37 28.05 5.56
N PRO A 254 -9.27 26.72 5.52
CA PRO A 254 -10.45 25.87 5.64
C PRO A 254 -11.12 26.13 6.99
N GLY A 255 -12.32 26.70 6.95
CA GLY A 255 -13.15 26.89 8.15
C GLY A 255 -13.55 25.55 8.76
N GLU A 256 -13.92 25.54 10.03
CA GLU A 256 -14.46 24.32 10.66
C GLU A 256 -15.70 23.86 9.88
N PRO A 257 -15.79 22.56 9.53
CA PRO A 257 -16.95 22.05 8.81
C PRO A 257 -18.22 22.28 9.62
N GLY A 258 -19.15 23.02 9.03
CA GLY A 258 -20.42 23.40 9.63
C GLY A 258 -21.59 22.99 8.73
N PRO A 259 -22.81 22.91 9.27
CA PRO A 259 -24.00 22.68 8.46
C PRO A 259 -24.19 23.87 7.50
N CYS A 260 -24.25 23.60 6.20
CA CYS A 260 -24.57 24.61 5.19
C CYS A 260 -25.69 24.13 4.25
N GLU A 261 -26.49 25.08 3.76
CA GLU A 261 -27.46 24.84 2.70
C GLU A 261 -26.73 24.73 1.37
N VAL A 262 -26.96 23.63 0.65
CA VAL A 262 -26.32 23.36 -0.64
C VAL A 262 -26.78 24.28 -1.78
N PRO A 263 -28.06 24.68 -1.91
CA PRO A 263 -28.50 25.49 -3.04
C PRO A 263 -27.76 26.83 -3.22
N PRO A 264 -27.57 27.66 -2.16
CA PRO A 264 -26.80 28.91 -2.28
C PRO A 264 -25.35 28.70 -2.74
N VAL A 265 -24.71 27.62 -2.29
CA VAL A 265 -23.31 27.30 -2.64
C VAL A 265 -23.20 26.92 -4.12
N VAL A 266 -24.13 26.11 -4.61
CA VAL A 266 -24.17 25.71 -6.02
C VAL A 266 -24.47 26.90 -6.92
N GLU A 267 -25.36 27.80 -6.52
CA GLU A 267 -25.63 29.04 -7.26
C GLU A 267 -24.39 29.95 -7.35
N ASP A 268 -23.63 30.11 -6.26
CA ASP A 268 -22.37 30.85 -6.27
C ASP A 268 -21.31 30.20 -7.18
N CYS A 269 -21.18 28.87 -7.14
CA CYS A 269 -20.30 28.14 -8.06
C CYS A 269 -20.72 28.34 -9.53
N LEU A 270 -22.02 28.33 -9.81
CA LEU A 270 -22.55 28.59 -11.16
C LEU A 270 -22.29 30.04 -11.59
N ARG A 271 -22.39 31.04 -10.69
CA ARG A 271 -22.01 32.42 -10.99
C ARG A 271 -20.53 32.56 -11.33
N LEU A 272 -19.65 31.81 -10.65
CA LEU A 272 -18.21 31.81 -10.94
C LEU A 272 -17.87 31.10 -12.25
N GLY A 273 -18.56 29.99 -12.57
CA GLY A 273 -18.30 29.17 -13.76
C GLY A 273 -19.01 29.65 -15.04
N THR A 274 -20.03 30.51 -14.92
CA THR A 274 -20.92 30.86 -16.05
C THR A 274 -20.21 31.54 -17.21
N ALA A 275 -19.10 32.22 -16.98
CA ALA A 275 -18.31 32.85 -18.05
C ALA A 275 -17.76 31.83 -19.07
N ARG A 276 -17.40 30.62 -18.63
CA ARG A 276 -16.91 29.54 -19.50
C ARG A 276 -17.97 28.51 -19.84
N LEU A 277 -18.87 28.22 -18.89
CA LEU A 277 -19.88 27.19 -19.06
C LEU A 277 -20.95 27.58 -20.08
N ARG A 278 -21.34 28.87 -20.16
CA ARG A 278 -22.37 29.34 -21.12
C ARG A 278 -21.96 29.20 -22.58
N GLU A 279 -20.66 29.21 -22.87
CA GLU A 279 -20.13 29.00 -24.23
C GLU A 279 -20.16 27.53 -24.66
N LEU A 280 -20.18 26.60 -23.70
CA LEU A 280 -20.04 25.17 -23.94
C LEU A 280 -21.37 24.42 -23.85
N CYS A 281 -22.24 24.77 -22.90
CA CYS A 281 -23.57 24.18 -22.78
C CYS A 281 -24.54 25.01 -21.92
N PRO A 282 -25.87 24.85 -22.13
CA PRO A 282 -26.84 25.31 -21.15
C PRO A 282 -26.70 24.50 -19.85
N VAL A 283 -26.59 25.20 -18.73
CA VAL A 283 -26.48 24.61 -17.39
C VAL A 283 -27.75 24.95 -16.60
N ALA A 284 -28.40 23.92 -16.06
CA ALA A 284 -29.53 24.03 -15.15
C ALA A 284 -29.19 23.29 -13.85
N ALA A 285 -29.57 23.87 -12.71
CA ALA A 285 -29.49 23.21 -11.41
C ALA A 285 -30.90 22.95 -10.90
N GLU A 286 -31.19 21.69 -10.60
CA GLU A 286 -32.44 21.26 -9.97
C GLU A 286 -32.13 20.79 -8.55
N PHE A 287 -32.86 21.32 -7.58
CA PHE A 287 -32.72 20.96 -6.18
C PHE A 287 -33.97 20.23 -5.70
N PRO A 288 -33.84 19.20 -4.84
CA PRO A 288 -34.99 18.57 -4.21
C PRO A 288 -35.73 19.57 -3.30
N ALA A 289 -37.03 19.34 -3.11
CA ALA A 289 -37.87 20.21 -2.27
C ALA A 289 -37.52 20.15 -0.77
N GLU A 290 -36.79 19.12 -0.35
CA GLU A 290 -36.29 18.97 1.03
C GLU A 290 -34.91 19.63 1.17
N PRO A 291 -34.62 20.33 2.29
CA PRO A 291 -33.36 21.02 2.49
C PRO A 291 -32.18 20.04 2.52
N VAL A 292 -31.27 20.16 1.55
CA VAL A 292 -30.04 19.38 1.50
C VAL A 292 -28.99 20.08 2.38
N LEU A 293 -28.72 19.47 3.53
CA LEU A 293 -27.67 19.90 4.44
C LEU A 293 -26.41 19.08 4.19
N ALA A 294 -25.30 19.77 3.92
CA ALA A 294 -23.98 19.16 3.83
C ALA A 294 -23.09 19.67 4.96
N ALA A 295 -22.25 18.79 5.49
CA ALA A 295 -21.10 19.20 6.29
C ALA A 295 -20.00 19.61 5.30
N ALA A 296 -19.91 20.89 5.03
CA ALA A 296 -18.84 21.46 4.22
C ALA A 296 -18.03 22.40 5.10
N SER A 297 -16.72 22.47 4.86
CA SER A 297 -15.96 23.65 5.28
C SER A 297 -16.58 24.83 4.51
N PRO A 298 -17.13 25.85 5.17
CA PRO A 298 -17.72 26.96 4.44
C PRO A 298 -16.59 27.68 3.69
N ARG A 299 -16.63 27.53 2.35
CA ARG A 299 -15.87 28.18 1.25
C ARG A 299 -15.02 27.23 0.42
#